data_AF-A0A4Q4SPI2-F1
#
_entry.id   AF-A0A4Q4SPI2-F1
#
_cell.length_a   1.000
_cell.length_b   1.000
_cell.length_c   1.000
_cell.angle_alpha   90.00
_cell.angle_beta   90.00
_cell.angle_gamma   90.00
#
_symmetry.space_group_name_H-M   'P 1'
#
loop_
_entity.id
_entity.type
_entity.pdbx_description
1 polymer ?
#
loop_
_entity_poly.entity_id
_entity_poly.type
_entity_poly.pdbx_seq_one_letter_code
_entity_poly.pdbx_strand_id
1 'polypeptide(L)'
;MEHLSSLLTLPLRFLITIIAISLLLKMGIDHLPNGATFDQFAFGAVDPRTYISNMPRDVITNAVIANTPQLFLSFLYFSYNALFTAMLMGYEWLSYSRKRKGLRVSRQPSGAQRSTYFLQLPYRFGIPLMVLSGTLHWLVSQSIFLVAIDFYDTFGNPGSAWSCGLGYKTLGYSPPAMASVIVLAGIMVISIIAFGYIPYKRGMPLAGTCSMAISAACHPAVRVEDGNSIAEQKLKWGVVSTGVDGLGHCAFSAGNVGAIVKGRLYGGIST
;
A
#
# COMPACT_ATOMS: atom_id res chain seq x y z
N MET A 1 -8.28 -15.89 -11.63
CA MET A 1 -6.82 -15.90 -11.84
C MET A 1 -6.21 -14.50 -11.74
N GLU A 2 -6.86 -13.44 -12.22
CA GLU A 2 -6.34 -12.04 -12.15
C GLU A 2 -6.20 -11.45 -10.73
N HIS A 3 -7.05 -11.85 -9.78
CA HIS A 3 -6.90 -11.43 -8.38
C HIS A 3 -5.71 -12.09 -7.67
N LEU A 4 -5.25 -13.26 -8.14
CA LEU A 4 -4.10 -13.95 -7.55
C LEU A 4 -2.79 -13.40 -8.11
N SER A 5 -2.76 -13.01 -9.39
CA SER A 5 -1.60 -12.34 -10.00
C SER A 5 -1.36 -10.95 -9.39
N SER A 6 -2.41 -10.16 -9.15
CA SER A 6 -2.30 -8.87 -8.45
C SER A 6 -1.82 -9.01 -6.99
N LEU A 7 -2.26 -10.04 -6.27
CA LEU A 7 -1.82 -10.33 -4.89
C LEU A 7 -0.35 -10.76 -4.79
N LEU A 8 0.18 -11.46 -5.81
CA LEU A 8 1.58 -11.90 -5.86
C LEU A 8 2.53 -10.83 -6.41
N THR A 9 2.05 -9.93 -7.27
CA THR A 9 2.90 -8.89 -7.89
C THR A 9 3.37 -7.83 -6.90
N LEU A 10 2.56 -7.47 -5.89
CA LEU A 10 2.97 -6.49 -4.90
C LEU A 10 4.14 -6.96 -4.01
N PRO A 11 4.07 -8.11 -3.32
CA PRO A 11 5.20 -8.60 -2.53
C PRO A 11 6.43 -8.82 -3.42
N LEU A 12 6.26 -9.25 -4.68
CA LEU A 12 7.36 -9.35 -5.63
C LEU A 12 8.02 -7.99 -5.91
N ARG A 13 7.25 -6.91 -6.12
CA ARG A 13 7.80 -5.55 -6.30
C ARG A 13 8.58 -5.08 -5.08
N PHE A 14 8.08 -5.36 -3.87
CA PHE A 14 8.80 -5.06 -2.63
C PHE A 14 10.07 -5.91 -2.46
N LEU A 15 10.05 -7.18 -2.86
CA LEU A 15 11.24 -8.04 -2.82
C LEU A 15 12.30 -7.54 -3.81
N ILE A 16 11.90 -7.14 -5.02
CA ILE A 16 12.81 -6.57 -6.02
C ILE A 16 13.46 -5.29 -5.49
N THR A 17 12.71 -4.40 -4.83
CA THR A 17 13.32 -3.20 -4.22
C THR A 17 14.25 -3.52 -3.07
N ILE A 18 13.88 -4.45 -2.19
CA ILE A 18 14.76 -4.89 -1.11
C ILE A 18 16.05 -5.46 -1.68
N ILE A 19 15.98 -6.29 -2.72
CA ILE A 19 17.16 -6.83 -3.41
C ILE A 19 17.99 -5.70 -4.02
N ALA A 20 17.38 -4.77 -4.74
CA ALA A 20 18.10 -3.65 -5.34
C ALA A 20 18.82 -2.79 -4.29
N ILE A 21 18.15 -2.44 -3.18
CA ILE A 21 18.75 -1.67 -2.08
C ILE A 21 19.87 -2.48 -1.40
N SER A 22 19.69 -3.78 -1.24
CA SER A 22 20.70 -4.66 -0.65
C SER A 22 21.95 -4.76 -1.53
N LEU A 23 21.78 -4.81 -2.86
CA LEU A 23 22.90 -4.78 -3.81
C LEU A 23 23.61 -3.43 -3.78
N LEU A 24 22.87 -2.31 -3.74
CA LEU A 24 23.46 -0.98 -3.60
C LEU A 24 24.22 -0.83 -2.28
N LEU A 25 23.66 -1.34 -1.17
CA LEU A 25 24.33 -1.33 0.13
C LEU A 25 25.60 -2.16 0.09
N LYS A 26 25.56 -3.35 -0.51
CA LYS A 26 26.74 -4.20 -0.69
C LYS A 26 27.82 -3.48 -1.49
N MET A 27 27.47 -2.89 -2.64
CA MET A 27 28.41 -2.10 -3.45
C MET A 27 29.01 -0.94 -2.66
N GLY A 28 28.19 -0.23 -1.87
CA GLY A 28 28.67 0.85 -1.00
C GLY A 28 29.67 0.34 0.05
N ILE A 29 29.37 -0.77 0.72
CA ILE A 29 30.26 -1.37 1.71
C ILE A 29 31.58 -1.84 1.06
N ASP A 30 31.52 -2.45 -0.13
CA ASP A 30 32.71 -2.91 -0.86
C ASP A 30 33.62 -1.74 -1.29
N HIS A 31 33.09 -0.52 -1.38
CA HIS A 31 33.86 0.71 -1.66
C HIS A 31 34.45 1.38 -0.42
N LEU A 32 34.05 0.98 0.79
CA LEU A 32 34.58 1.55 2.03
C LEU A 32 35.99 1.00 2.35
N PRO A 33 36.85 1.79 3.01
CA PRO A 33 38.15 1.32 3.45
C PRO A 33 38.01 0.16 4.46
N ASN A 34 38.93 -0.81 4.37
CA ASN A 34 38.97 -1.98 5.24
C ASN A 34 38.96 -1.57 6.72
N GLY A 35 38.01 -2.11 7.50
CA GLY A 35 37.86 -1.82 8.93
C GLY A 35 36.85 -0.71 9.27
N ALA A 36 36.14 -0.15 8.28
CA ALA A 36 35.00 0.72 8.53
C ALA A 36 33.86 -0.06 9.24
N THR A 37 33.40 0.45 10.38
CA THR A 37 32.29 -0.12 11.14
C THR A 37 31.03 0.74 11.02
N PHE A 38 29.85 0.14 11.17
CA PHE A 38 28.56 0.85 11.05
C PHE A 38 28.43 2.03 12.02
N ASP A 39 29.00 1.92 13.22
CA ASP A 39 28.93 2.95 14.27
C ASP A 39 29.68 4.24 13.93
N GLN A 40 30.55 4.21 12.91
CA GLN A 40 31.27 5.40 12.45
C GLN A 40 30.41 6.32 11.59
N PHE A 41 29.29 5.81 11.06
CA PHE A 41 28.43 6.55 10.15
C PHE A 41 27.14 6.96 10.87
N ALA A 42 26.81 8.25 10.84
CA ALA A 42 25.53 8.75 11.30
C ALA A 42 24.50 8.78 10.16
N PHE A 43 23.21 8.80 10.52
CA PHE A 43 22.12 8.95 9.56
C PHE A 43 22.23 10.31 8.86
N GLY A 44 22.30 10.30 7.52
CA GLY A 44 22.34 11.51 6.69
C GLY A 44 23.54 12.43 6.89
N ALA A 45 24.56 12.01 7.65
CA ALA A 45 25.77 12.80 7.84
C ALA A 45 26.68 12.68 6.61
N VAL A 46 27.25 13.81 6.19
CA VAL A 46 28.20 13.87 5.09
C VAL A 46 29.54 13.27 5.55
N ASP A 47 29.97 12.19 4.91
CA ASP A 47 31.28 11.58 5.13
C ASP A 47 32.07 11.53 3.81
N PRO A 48 33.33 11.99 3.77
CA PRO A 48 34.19 11.90 2.58
C PRO A 48 34.44 10.47 2.09
N ARG A 49 34.12 9.43 2.86
CA ARG A 49 34.24 8.01 2.48
C ARG A 49 33.00 7.49 1.77
N THR A 50 31.87 8.19 1.82
CA THR A 50 30.58 7.72 1.31
C THR A 50 30.03 8.57 0.17
N TYR A 51 30.90 9.22 -0.61
CA TYR A 51 30.48 9.88 -1.85
C TYR A 51 30.38 8.87 -3.01
N ILE A 52 29.50 9.17 -3.96
CA ILE A 52 29.34 8.40 -5.18
C ILE A 52 30.26 9.00 -6.25
N SER A 53 31.22 8.21 -6.74
CA SER A 53 32.09 8.59 -7.85
C SER A 53 31.36 8.54 -9.20
N ASN A 54 31.84 9.30 -10.19
CA ASN A 54 31.30 9.33 -11.56
C ASN A 54 29.85 9.84 -11.69
N MET A 55 29.39 10.68 -10.76
CA MET A 55 28.13 11.41 -10.91
C MET A 55 28.31 12.68 -11.76
N PRO A 56 27.26 13.13 -12.47
CA PRO A 56 27.23 14.45 -13.10
C PRO A 56 27.59 15.54 -12.08
N ARG A 57 28.31 16.59 -12.50
CA ARG A 57 28.63 17.73 -11.63
C ARG A 57 27.47 18.73 -11.50
N ASP A 58 26.39 18.50 -12.25
CA ASP A 58 25.20 19.34 -12.28
C ASP A 58 24.28 19.07 -11.07
N VAL A 59 23.88 20.15 -10.40
CA VAL A 59 23.06 20.10 -9.19
C VAL A 59 21.65 19.60 -9.49
N ILE A 60 21.07 20.02 -10.61
CA ILE A 60 19.70 19.66 -10.99
C ILE A 60 19.63 18.16 -11.25
N THR A 61 20.57 17.64 -12.04
CA THR A 61 20.64 16.21 -12.37
C THR A 61 20.81 15.36 -11.11
N ASN A 62 21.73 15.72 -10.22
CA ASN A 62 21.93 15.01 -8.96
C ASN A 62 20.71 15.10 -8.04
N ALA A 63 20.04 16.25 -7.97
CA ALA A 63 18.82 16.40 -7.18
C ALA A 63 17.71 15.48 -7.69
N VAL A 64 17.54 15.34 -9.01
CA VAL A 64 16.56 14.41 -9.60
C VAL A 64 16.90 12.96 -9.27
N ILE A 65 18.17 12.56 -9.39
CA ILE A 65 18.62 11.20 -9.08
C ILE A 65 18.38 10.88 -7.60
N ALA A 66 18.77 11.78 -6.68
CA ALA A 66 18.57 11.60 -5.24
C ALA A 66 17.08 11.46 -4.85
N ASN A 67 16.18 12.09 -5.60
CA ASN A 67 14.73 12.05 -5.34
C ASN A 67 13.99 10.95 -6.12
N THR A 68 14.63 10.30 -7.10
CA THR A 68 14.00 9.22 -7.87
C THR A 68 13.47 8.08 -6.99
N PRO A 69 14.20 7.63 -5.94
CA PRO A 69 13.68 6.64 -4.99
C PRO A 69 12.38 7.08 -4.29
N GLN A 70 12.21 8.37 -4.01
CA GLN A 70 11.00 8.90 -3.36
C GLN A 70 9.75 8.69 -4.23
N LEU A 71 9.88 8.88 -5.55
CA LEU A 71 8.80 8.62 -6.50
C LEU A 71 8.43 7.14 -6.55
N PHE A 72 9.43 6.25 -6.51
CA PHE A 72 9.19 4.81 -6.46
C PHE A 72 8.47 4.39 -5.16
N LEU A 73 8.88 4.94 -4.02
CA LEU A 73 8.20 4.69 -2.73
C LEU A 73 6.72 5.11 -2.77
N SER A 74 6.39 6.23 -3.42
CA SER A 74 5.01 6.68 -3.57
C SER A 74 4.14 5.67 -4.33
N PHE A 75 4.67 5.05 -5.40
CA PHE A 75 3.96 4.00 -6.14
C PHE A 75 3.79 2.72 -5.31
N LEU A 76 4.82 2.34 -4.55
CA LEU A 76 4.72 1.22 -3.62
C LEU A 76 3.66 1.48 -2.55
N TYR A 77 3.64 2.69 -1.97
CA TYR A 77 2.64 3.10 -0.99
C TYR A 77 1.23 3.03 -1.56
N PHE A 78 0.99 3.57 -2.76
CA PHE A 78 -0.32 3.51 -3.41
C PHE A 78 -0.78 2.06 -3.60
N SER A 79 0.12 1.20 -4.09
CA SER A 79 -0.17 -0.21 -4.30
C SER A 79 -0.44 -0.96 -2.99
N TYR A 80 0.32 -0.64 -1.93
CA TYR A 80 0.14 -1.19 -0.59
C TYR A 80 -1.20 -0.78 0.02
N ASN A 81 -1.56 0.50 -0.09
CA ASN A 81 -2.84 1.04 0.36
C ASN A 81 -4.02 0.40 -0.39
N ALA A 82 -3.91 0.25 -1.71
CA ALA A 82 -4.91 -0.42 -2.53
C ALA A 82 -5.13 -1.88 -2.10
N LEU A 83 -4.07 -2.62 -1.79
CA LEU A 83 -4.17 -4.01 -1.33
C LEU A 83 -4.91 -4.13 0.01
N PHE A 84 -4.53 -3.33 1.01
CA PHE A 84 -5.21 -3.33 2.30
C PHE A 84 -6.67 -2.90 2.17
N THR A 85 -6.95 -1.93 1.30
CA THR A 85 -8.32 -1.50 0.99
C THR A 85 -9.14 -2.64 0.40
N ALA A 86 -8.59 -3.39 -0.56
CA ALA A 86 -9.25 -4.55 -1.15
C ALA A 86 -9.51 -5.66 -0.11
N MET A 87 -8.54 -5.95 0.77
CA MET A 87 -8.69 -6.95 1.83
C MET A 87 -9.80 -6.57 2.83
N LEU A 88 -9.82 -5.31 3.27
CA LEU A 88 -10.81 -4.81 4.23
C LEU A 88 -12.19 -4.67 3.60
N MET A 89 -12.27 -4.28 2.33
CA MET A 89 -13.51 -4.28 1.56
C MET A 89 -14.10 -5.69 1.47
N GLY A 90 -13.28 -6.69 1.12
CA GLY A 90 -13.70 -8.09 1.07
C GLY A 90 -14.17 -8.61 2.43
N TYR A 91 -13.47 -8.24 3.50
CA TYR A 91 -13.86 -8.57 4.87
C TYR A 91 -15.22 -7.96 5.26
N GLU A 92 -15.42 -6.68 4.93
CA GLU A 92 -16.68 -5.99 5.18
C GLU A 92 -17.82 -6.59 4.36
N TRP A 93 -17.60 -6.86 3.08
CA TRP A 93 -18.54 -7.51 2.17
C TRP A 93 -19.04 -8.84 2.74
N LEU A 94 -18.13 -9.75 3.12
CA LEU A 94 -18.50 -11.04 3.70
C LEU A 94 -19.21 -10.93 5.04
N SER A 95 -19.01 -9.84 5.78
CA SER A 95 -19.66 -9.64 7.07
C SER A 95 -21.19 -9.49 6.97
N TYR A 96 -21.70 -9.04 5.80
CA TYR A 96 -23.13 -8.92 5.55
C TYR A 96 -23.87 -10.25 5.43
N SER A 97 -23.17 -11.38 5.20
CA SER A 97 -23.81 -12.71 5.24
C SER A 97 -24.21 -13.14 6.65
N ARG A 98 -23.57 -12.57 7.67
CA ARG A 98 -23.70 -13.04 9.06
C ARG A 98 -24.42 -12.04 9.95
N LYS A 99 -24.20 -10.75 9.74
CA LYS A 99 -24.77 -9.68 10.57
C LYS A 99 -25.54 -8.69 9.70
N ARG A 100 -26.71 -8.25 10.17
CA ARG A 100 -27.42 -7.10 9.61
C ARG A 100 -26.62 -5.82 9.87
N LYS A 101 -26.29 -5.07 8.83
CA LYS A 101 -25.52 -3.82 8.89
C LYS A 101 -26.08 -2.82 7.89
N GLY A 102 -26.00 -1.53 8.21
CA GLY A 102 -26.32 -0.48 7.24
C GLY A 102 -25.19 -0.30 6.24
N LEU A 103 -25.55 0.12 5.02
CA LEU A 103 -24.60 0.37 3.94
C LEU A 103 -23.68 1.54 4.26
N ARG A 104 -22.43 1.47 3.81
CA ARG A 104 -21.51 2.61 3.84
C ARG A 104 -21.69 3.44 2.58
N VAL A 105 -21.94 4.73 2.73
CA VAL A 105 -22.18 5.68 1.64
C VAL A 105 -21.17 6.83 1.68
N SER A 106 -20.86 7.38 0.51
CA SER A 106 -20.00 8.57 0.38
C SER A 106 -20.74 9.88 0.62
N ARG A 107 -22.04 9.91 0.31
CA ARG A 107 -22.93 11.06 0.58
C ARG A 107 -23.35 11.08 2.06
N GLN A 108 -23.99 12.18 2.48
CA GLN A 108 -24.58 12.30 3.81
C GLN A 108 -25.49 11.08 4.09
N PRO A 109 -25.22 10.32 5.16
CA PRO A 109 -25.97 9.10 5.44
C PRO A 109 -27.40 9.41 5.87
N SER A 110 -28.33 8.54 5.48
CA SER A 110 -29.72 8.56 5.94
C SER A 110 -30.07 7.25 6.67
N GLY A 111 -30.93 7.34 7.69
CA GLY A 111 -31.39 6.19 8.47
C GLY A 111 -30.24 5.42 9.15
N ALA A 112 -30.11 4.13 8.84
CA ALA A 112 -29.10 3.23 9.41
C ALA A 112 -27.79 3.18 8.61
N GLN A 113 -27.67 3.95 7.53
CA GLN A 113 -26.45 4.05 6.72
C GLN A 113 -25.30 4.64 7.52
N ARG A 114 -24.07 4.39 7.04
CA ARG A 114 -22.84 4.88 7.65
C ARG A 114 -22.09 5.72 6.65
N SER A 115 -21.51 6.83 7.08
CA SER A 115 -20.58 7.56 6.24
C SER A 115 -19.32 6.73 6.00
N THR A 116 -18.68 6.98 4.86
CA THR A 116 -17.31 6.54 4.63
C THR A 116 -16.33 7.29 5.53
N TYR A 117 -15.21 6.66 5.82
CA TYR A 117 -14.06 7.35 6.39
C TYR A 117 -13.51 8.35 5.35
N PHE A 118 -12.97 9.47 5.82
CA PHE A 118 -12.33 10.48 4.95
C PHE A 118 -11.13 9.89 4.21
N LEU A 119 -10.33 9.07 4.91
CA LEU A 119 -9.40 8.13 4.28
C LEU A 119 -10.15 6.84 3.98
N GLN A 120 -10.03 6.28 2.77
CA GLN A 120 -10.76 5.07 2.32
C GLN A 120 -10.64 3.86 3.28
N LEU A 121 -9.64 3.85 4.15
CA LEU A 121 -9.36 2.84 5.16
C LEU A 121 -9.78 3.29 6.57
N PRO A 122 -10.23 2.36 7.45
CA PRO A 122 -10.40 2.64 8.87
C PRO A 122 -9.09 3.18 9.45
N TYR A 123 -9.16 4.23 10.27
CA TYR A 123 -7.99 4.92 10.84
C TYR A 123 -7.00 3.99 11.56
N ARG A 124 -7.47 2.87 12.12
CA ARG A 124 -6.63 1.84 12.77
C ARG A 124 -5.64 1.18 11.81
N PHE A 125 -5.94 1.16 10.52
CA PHE A 125 -5.04 0.69 9.47
C PHE A 125 -4.42 1.87 8.70
N GLY A 126 -5.21 2.90 8.39
CA GLY A 126 -4.73 4.07 7.65
C GLY A 126 -3.59 4.82 8.35
N ILE A 127 -3.69 5.08 9.65
CA ILE A 127 -2.68 5.86 10.40
C ILE A 127 -1.34 5.10 10.47
N PRO A 128 -1.27 3.82 10.90
CA PRO A 128 0.00 3.09 10.88
C PRO A 128 0.64 3.05 9.50
N LEU A 129 -0.14 2.91 8.43
CA LEU A 129 0.38 2.91 7.06
C LEU A 129 0.96 4.25 6.65
N MET A 130 0.31 5.36 7.02
CA MET A 130 0.84 6.70 6.81
C MET A 130 2.13 6.94 7.58
N VAL A 131 2.20 6.51 8.85
CA VAL A 131 3.41 6.62 9.67
C VAL A 131 4.55 5.81 9.05
N LEU A 132 4.33 4.54 8.72
CA LEU A 132 5.33 3.69 8.08
C LEU A 132 5.83 4.26 6.75
N SER A 133 4.92 4.78 5.93
CA SER A 133 5.28 5.45 4.67
C SER A 133 6.12 6.71 4.93
N GLY A 134 5.68 7.59 5.82
CA GLY A 134 6.43 8.80 6.18
C GLY A 134 7.82 8.47 6.71
N THR A 135 7.95 7.46 7.57
CA THR A 135 9.24 6.97 8.07
C THR A 135 10.12 6.42 6.96
N LEU A 136 9.57 5.65 6.00
CA LEU A 136 10.34 5.17 4.85
C LEU A 136 10.84 6.32 3.96
N HIS A 137 9.99 7.29 3.65
CA HIS A 137 10.36 8.48 2.87
C HIS A 137 11.47 9.27 3.57
N TRP A 138 11.37 9.43 4.89
CA TRP A 138 12.39 10.07 5.70
C TRP A 138 13.70 9.27 5.71
N LEU A 139 13.67 7.95 5.96
CA LEU A 139 14.88 7.12 5.94
C LEU A 139 15.57 7.11 4.56
N VAL A 140 14.80 7.14 3.47
CA VAL A 140 15.37 7.20 2.13
C VAL A 140 16.01 8.56 1.84
N SER A 141 15.50 9.67 2.40
CA SER A 141 16.19 10.96 2.31
C SER A 141 17.52 10.98 3.07
N GLN A 142 17.64 10.15 4.11
CA GLN A 142 18.91 9.94 4.83
C GLN A 142 19.83 8.91 4.15
N SER A 143 19.30 8.11 3.22
CA SER A 143 20.04 7.03 2.55
C SER A 143 20.85 7.52 1.35
N ILE A 144 20.28 8.44 0.55
CA ILE A 144 20.94 9.08 -0.59
C ILE A 144 20.61 10.57 -0.52
N PHE A 145 21.64 11.41 -0.45
CA PHE A 145 21.49 12.85 -0.29
C PHE A 145 22.51 13.61 -1.14
N LEU A 146 22.21 14.86 -1.46
CA LEU A 146 23.09 15.72 -2.24
C LEU A 146 24.24 16.21 -1.36
N VAL A 147 25.47 16.07 -1.85
CA VAL A 147 26.69 16.46 -1.14
C VAL A 147 27.45 17.51 -1.94
N ALA A 148 27.89 18.54 -1.23
CA ALA A 148 28.74 19.60 -1.73
C ALA A 148 30.17 19.41 -1.20
N ILE A 149 31.14 19.20 -2.09
CA ILE A 149 32.55 19.07 -1.71
C ILE A 149 33.28 20.31 -2.20
N ASP A 150 33.78 21.11 -1.26
CA ASP A 150 34.56 22.31 -1.54
C ASP A 150 36.00 22.08 -1.06
N PHE A 151 36.99 22.34 -1.92
CA PHE A 151 38.41 22.13 -1.62
C PHE A 151 39.06 23.44 -1.15
N TYR A 152 39.81 23.34 -0.04
CA TYR A 152 40.58 24.43 0.55
C TYR A 152 42.06 24.06 0.54
N ASP A 153 42.92 25.04 0.24
CA ASP A 153 44.37 24.88 0.35
C ASP A 153 44.81 24.87 1.84
N THR A 154 46.05 24.46 2.10
CA THR A 154 46.74 24.51 3.41
C THR A 154 46.67 25.88 4.09
N PHE A 155 46.53 26.96 3.32
CA PHE A 155 46.35 28.33 3.83
C PHE A 155 44.88 28.71 4.10
N GLY A 156 43.93 27.77 3.98
CA GLY A 156 42.49 28.01 4.18
C GLY A 156 41.81 28.78 3.05
N ASN A 157 42.52 29.07 1.96
CA ASN A 157 41.96 29.74 0.80
C ASN A 157 41.18 28.74 -0.05
N PRO A 158 39.97 29.09 -0.52
CA PRO A 158 39.24 28.26 -1.48
C PRO A 158 40.09 28.09 -2.74
N GLY A 159 40.14 26.86 -3.29
CA GLY A 159 40.99 26.51 -4.42
C GLY A 159 40.99 27.56 -5.53
N SER A 160 42.17 28.10 -5.86
CA SER A 160 42.32 29.09 -6.92
C SER A 160 42.00 28.46 -8.28
N ALA A 161 41.44 29.25 -9.21
CA ALA A 161 41.02 28.84 -10.56
C ALA A 161 42.11 28.13 -11.42
N TRP A 162 43.36 28.08 -10.93
CA TRP A 162 44.53 27.53 -11.61
C TRP A 162 45.04 26.22 -10.99
N SER A 163 44.48 25.76 -9.88
CA SER A 163 44.70 24.42 -9.32
C SER A 163 43.43 23.60 -9.44
N CYS A 164 43.58 22.31 -9.71
CA CYS A 164 42.52 21.39 -10.11
C CYS A 164 41.31 21.40 -9.14
N GLY A 165 40.25 22.14 -9.50
CA GLY A 165 38.88 21.93 -9.03
C GLY A 165 38.29 23.04 -8.14
N LEU A 166 37.45 23.90 -8.74
CA LEU A 166 36.31 24.44 -8.00
C LEU A 166 35.53 23.27 -7.38
N GLY A 167 35.09 23.41 -6.14
CA GLY A 167 34.28 22.41 -5.45
C GLY A 167 33.17 21.86 -6.35
N TYR A 168 32.92 20.56 -6.27
CA TYR A 168 31.90 19.89 -7.08
C TYR A 168 30.79 19.34 -6.20
N LYS A 169 29.60 19.24 -6.80
CA LYS A 169 28.41 18.69 -6.15
C LYS A 169 28.20 17.27 -6.67
N THR A 170 28.03 16.32 -5.76
CA THR A 170 27.81 14.90 -6.05
C THR A 170 26.72 14.36 -5.10
N LEU A 171 26.55 13.04 -5.05
CA LEU A 171 25.69 12.34 -4.12
C LEU A 171 26.51 11.66 -3.03
N GLY A 172 25.97 11.65 -1.82
CA GLY A 172 26.43 10.84 -0.70
C GLY A 172 25.41 9.76 -0.36
N TYR A 173 25.87 8.69 0.28
CA TYR A 173 25.00 7.66 0.82
C TYR A 173 25.33 7.34 2.29
N SER A 174 24.36 6.76 3.00
CA SER A 174 24.52 6.35 4.40
C SER A 174 24.18 4.85 4.56
N PRO A 175 25.19 3.97 4.78
CA PRO A 175 24.97 2.55 5.04
C PRO A 175 23.95 2.23 6.15
N PRO A 176 23.98 2.86 7.35
CA PRO A 176 23.01 2.56 8.40
C PRO A 176 21.57 2.98 8.04
N ALA A 177 21.41 4.07 7.28
CA ALA A 177 20.09 4.49 6.79
C ALA A 177 19.54 3.47 5.77
N MET A 178 20.37 3.02 4.82
CA MET A 178 20.00 2.00 3.85
C MET A 178 19.63 0.66 4.52
N ALA A 179 20.39 0.24 5.54
CA ALA A 179 20.08 -0.95 6.33
C ALA A 179 18.72 -0.81 7.05
N SER A 180 18.43 0.36 7.61
CA SER A 180 17.15 0.64 8.27
C SER A 180 15.97 0.58 7.30
N VAL A 181 16.15 1.06 6.06
CA VAL A 181 15.14 0.93 4.99
C VAL A 181 14.87 -0.55 4.66
N ILE A 182 15.90 -1.38 4.57
CA ILE A 182 15.78 -2.83 4.30
C ILE A 182 14.96 -3.50 5.41
N VAL A 183 15.28 -3.23 6.68
CA VAL A 183 14.57 -3.80 7.84
C VAL A 183 13.11 -3.39 7.82
N LEU A 184 12.82 -2.09 7.66
CA LEU A 184 11.45 -1.59 7.67
C LEU A 184 10.62 -2.13 6.49
N ALA A 185 11.22 -2.17 5.28
CA ALA A 185 10.57 -2.78 4.11
C ALA A 185 10.30 -4.27 4.32
N GLY A 186 11.23 -5.00 4.95
CA GLY A 186 11.03 -6.40 5.33
C GLY A 186 9.84 -6.61 6.27
N ILE A 187 9.71 -5.77 7.31
CA ILE A 187 8.55 -5.79 8.22
C ILE A 187 7.24 -5.55 7.46
N MET A 188 7.23 -4.63 6.49
CA MET A 188 6.05 -4.37 5.66
C MET A 188 5.68 -5.57 4.78
N VAL A 189 6.66 -6.27 4.19
CA VAL A 189 6.41 -7.50 3.42
C VAL A 189 5.82 -8.59 4.30
N ILE A 190 6.41 -8.84 5.48
CA ILE A 190 5.91 -9.80 6.46
C ILE A 190 4.47 -9.48 6.85
N SER A 191 4.17 -8.19 7.05
CA SER A 191 2.82 -7.72 7.39
C SER A 191 1.82 -8.08 6.29
N ILE A 192 2.09 -7.79 5.01
CA ILE A 192 1.20 -8.17 3.90
C ILE A 192 0.92 -9.67 3.91
N ILE A 193 1.98 -10.48 4.04
CA ILE A 193 1.88 -11.94 4.02
C ILE A 193 1.02 -12.43 5.20
N ALA A 194 1.27 -11.91 6.40
CA ALA A 194 0.51 -12.26 7.60
C ALA A 194 -0.98 -11.92 7.46
N PHE A 195 -1.32 -10.73 6.97
CA PHE A 195 -2.71 -10.35 6.71
C PHE A 195 -3.35 -11.15 5.58
N GLY A 196 -2.57 -11.56 4.57
CA GLY A 196 -3.01 -12.42 3.47
C GLY A 196 -3.41 -13.82 3.92
N TYR A 197 -2.81 -14.34 4.99
CA TYR A 197 -3.16 -15.64 5.57
C TYR A 197 -4.44 -15.62 6.43
N ILE A 198 -5.00 -14.45 6.74
CA ILE A 198 -6.21 -14.37 7.56
C ILE A 198 -7.40 -14.84 6.71
N PRO A 199 -7.99 -16.02 7.00
CA PRO A 199 -9.02 -16.58 6.14
C PRO A 199 -10.32 -15.80 6.30
N TYR A 200 -10.98 -15.50 5.18
CA TYR A 200 -12.32 -14.94 5.22
C TYR A 200 -13.33 -16.00 5.67
N LYS A 201 -14.24 -15.60 6.58
CA LYS A 201 -15.33 -16.47 7.02
C LYS A 201 -16.36 -16.60 5.89
N ARG A 202 -16.50 -17.82 5.36
CA ARG A 202 -17.41 -18.15 4.26
C ARG A 202 -18.86 -17.80 4.61
N GLY A 203 -19.61 -17.33 3.61
CA GLY A 203 -21.02 -16.98 3.77
C GLY A 203 -21.58 -16.14 2.63
N MET A 204 -20.74 -15.46 1.86
CA MET A 204 -21.08 -14.71 0.64
C MET A 204 -19.94 -14.85 -0.37
N PRO A 205 -20.21 -14.93 -1.69
CA PRO A 205 -19.16 -14.85 -2.69
C PRO A 205 -18.45 -13.49 -2.61
N LEU A 206 -17.13 -13.52 -2.71
CA LEU A 206 -16.33 -12.30 -2.81
C LEU A 206 -16.64 -11.61 -4.14
N ALA A 207 -17.35 -10.48 -4.10
CA ALA A 207 -17.59 -9.66 -5.30
C ALA A 207 -16.33 -8.89 -5.73
N GLY A 208 -15.38 -8.69 -4.81
CA GLY A 208 -14.17 -7.89 -5.06
C GLY A 208 -14.56 -6.48 -5.48
N THR A 209 -13.97 -6.02 -6.59
CA THR A 209 -14.28 -4.73 -7.23
C THR A 209 -15.19 -4.88 -8.46
N CYS A 210 -15.82 -6.04 -8.65
CA CYS A 210 -16.68 -6.28 -9.80
C CYS A 210 -18.05 -5.62 -9.61
N SER A 211 -18.30 -4.53 -10.35
CA SER A 211 -19.57 -3.79 -10.32
C SER A 211 -20.76 -4.69 -10.67
N MET A 212 -20.60 -5.63 -11.60
CA MET A 212 -21.64 -6.59 -11.98
C MET A 212 -22.03 -7.51 -10.81
N ALA A 213 -21.04 -8.04 -10.07
CA ALA A 213 -21.30 -8.88 -8.91
C ALA A 213 -21.94 -8.10 -7.75
N ILE A 214 -21.53 -6.84 -7.55
CA ILE A 214 -22.14 -5.95 -6.55
C ILE A 214 -23.60 -5.63 -6.94
N SER A 215 -23.84 -5.29 -8.20
CA SER A 215 -25.18 -4.98 -8.73
C SER A 215 -26.14 -6.17 -8.57
N ALA A 216 -25.69 -7.38 -8.94
CA ALA A 216 -26.50 -8.59 -8.77
C ALA A 216 -26.91 -8.83 -7.31
N ALA A 217 -26.06 -8.48 -6.34
CA ALA A 217 -26.40 -8.58 -4.92
C ALA A 217 -27.39 -7.48 -4.45
N CYS A 218 -27.45 -6.34 -5.14
CA CYS A 218 -28.27 -5.17 -4.78
C CYS A 218 -29.67 -5.17 -5.38
N HIS A 219 -30.00 -6.09 -6.30
CA HIS A 219 -31.32 -6.20 -6.91
C HIS A 219 -32.11 -7.39 -6.32
N PRO A 220 -32.89 -7.20 -5.23
CA PRO A 220 -33.79 -8.25 -4.75
C PRO A 220 -34.97 -8.45 -5.72
N ALA A 221 -35.35 -9.71 -5.95
CA ALA A 221 -36.49 -10.07 -6.81
C ALA A 221 -37.85 -9.65 -6.23
N VAL A 222 -37.92 -9.41 -4.91
CA VAL A 222 -39.13 -8.92 -4.23
C VAL A 222 -38.97 -7.43 -3.98
N ARG A 223 -39.73 -6.60 -4.69
CA ARG A 223 -39.86 -5.16 -4.38
C ARG A 223 -40.66 -5.05 -3.08
N VAL A 224 -40.08 -4.41 -2.08
CA VAL A 224 -40.80 -4.06 -0.86
C VAL A 224 -41.71 -2.88 -1.21
N GLU A 225 -43.02 -3.02 -1.00
CA GLU A 225 -44.04 -2.01 -1.35
C GLU A 225 -44.03 -0.79 -0.42
N ASP A 226 -43.37 -0.89 0.73
CA ASP A 226 -43.25 0.23 1.68
C ASP A 226 -42.28 1.28 1.13
N GLY A 227 -42.77 2.52 0.97
CA GLY A 227 -42.05 3.68 0.45
C GLY A 227 -40.79 4.12 1.21
N ASN A 228 -40.30 3.33 2.17
CA ASN A 228 -38.98 3.51 2.78
C ASN A 228 -37.90 2.84 1.92
N SER A 229 -36.90 3.61 1.51
CA SER A 229 -35.75 3.10 0.76
C SER A 229 -35.07 1.97 1.53
N ILE A 230 -35.12 0.73 1.00
CA ILE A 230 -34.46 -0.46 1.57
C ILE A 230 -32.98 -0.17 1.88
N ALA A 231 -32.33 0.68 1.07
CA ALA A 231 -30.94 1.10 1.23
C ALA A 231 -30.65 1.84 2.55
N GLU A 232 -31.65 2.41 3.21
CA GLU A 232 -31.50 3.12 4.49
C GLU A 232 -31.61 2.21 5.72
N GLN A 233 -32.00 0.96 5.53
CA GLN A 233 -32.16 0.00 6.62
C GLN A 233 -30.90 -0.86 6.85
N LYS A 234 -30.89 -1.65 7.93
CA LYS A 234 -29.82 -2.63 8.17
C LYS A 234 -30.08 -3.87 7.31
N LEU A 235 -29.20 -4.11 6.34
CA LEU A 235 -29.32 -5.20 5.38
C LEU A 235 -28.48 -6.40 5.79
N LYS A 236 -28.95 -7.58 5.42
CA LYS A 236 -28.19 -8.83 5.46
C LYS A 236 -28.30 -9.48 4.09
N TRP A 237 -27.21 -10.11 3.65
CA TRP A 237 -27.18 -10.84 2.40
C TRP A 237 -27.51 -12.32 2.64
N GLY A 238 -28.33 -12.90 1.77
CA GLY A 238 -28.70 -14.32 1.82
C GLY A 238 -29.79 -14.64 0.81
N VAL A 239 -30.42 -15.81 0.98
CA VAL A 239 -31.48 -16.28 0.09
C VAL A 239 -32.76 -15.49 0.37
N VAL A 240 -33.29 -14.79 -0.64
CA VAL A 240 -34.48 -13.94 -0.54
C VAL A 240 -35.72 -14.63 -1.12
N SER A 241 -35.56 -15.39 -2.19
CA SER A 241 -36.64 -16.18 -2.79
C SER A 241 -36.09 -17.48 -3.37
N THR A 242 -36.96 -18.46 -3.59
CA THR A 242 -36.64 -19.68 -4.33
C THR A 242 -37.69 -19.81 -5.43
N GLY A 243 -37.23 -19.86 -6.68
CA GLY A 243 -38.11 -20.06 -7.83
C GLY A 243 -38.73 -21.45 -7.85
N VAL A 244 -39.77 -21.63 -8.66
CA VAL A 244 -40.48 -22.90 -8.83
C VAL A 244 -39.54 -24.01 -9.32
N ASP A 245 -38.52 -23.65 -10.09
CA ASP A 245 -37.49 -24.54 -10.63
C ASP A 245 -36.42 -24.96 -9.60
N GLY A 246 -36.59 -24.56 -8.34
CA GLY A 246 -35.62 -24.82 -7.26
C GLY A 246 -34.39 -23.89 -7.26
N LEU A 247 -34.30 -22.95 -8.20
CA LEU A 247 -33.24 -21.94 -8.26
C LEU A 247 -33.44 -20.88 -7.17
N GLY A 248 -32.47 -20.75 -6.27
CA GLY A 248 -32.50 -19.72 -5.22
C GLY A 248 -32.03 -18.35 -5.73
N HIS A 249 -32.65 -17.27 -5.26
CA HIS A 249 -32.18 -15.90 -5.52
C HIS A 249 -31.53 -15.32 -4.26
N CYS A 250 -30.30 -14.81 -4.40
CA CYS A 250 -29.55 -14.22 -3.29
C CYS A 250 -29.37 -12.71 -3.49
N ALA A 251 -29.81 -11.92 -2.53
CA ALA A 251 -29.67 -10.46 -2.56
C ALA A 251 -29.58 -9.88 -1.14
N PHE A 252 -29.28 -8.59 -1.06
CA PHE A 252 -29.46 -7.82 0.16
C PHE A 252 -30.95 -7.63 0.46
N SER A 253 -31.35 -7.88 1.70
CA SER A 253 -32.70 -7.61 2.18
C SER A 253 -32.68 -7.09 3.61
N ALA A 254 -33.64 -6.23 3.94
CA ALA A 254 -33.92 -5.79 5.30
C ALA A 254 -34.69 -6.88 6.09
N GLY A 255 -35.50 -7.67 5.38
CA GLY A 255 -36.29 -8.77 5.93
C GLY A 255 -35.47 -10.01 6.28
N ASN A 256 -36.15 -11.10 6.61
CA ASN A 256 -35.49 -12.38 6.88
C ASN A 256 -34.89 -12.97 5.61
N VAL A 257 -33.62 -13.37 5.71
CA VAL A 257 -32.86 -14.02 4.64
C VAL A 257 -32.44 -15.41 5.07
N GLY A 258 -32.64 -16.38 4.18
CA GLY A 258 -32.21 -17.76 4.37
C GLY A 258 -30.70 -17.92 4.29
N ALA A 259 -30.17 -18.93 4.98
CA ALA A 259 -28.77 -19.33 4.83
C ALA A 259 -28.55 -20.07 3.50
N ILE A 260 -27.33 -19.97 2.95
CA ILE A 260 -26.95 -20.73 1.77
C ILE A 260 -26.82 -22.21 2.13
N VAL A 261 -27.40 -23.06 1.29
CA VAL A 261 -27.31 -24.52 1.39
C VAL A 261 -26.34 -25.02 0.34
N LYS A 262 -25.32 -25.78 0.78
CA LYS A 262 -24.33 -26.38 -0.10
C LYS A 262 -25.02 -27.36 -1.06
N GLY A 263 -24.75 -27.25 -2.36
CA GLY A 263 -25.33 -28.12 -3.39
C GLY A 263 -26.60 -27.58 -4.06
N ARG A 264 -27.12 -26.42 -3.64
CA ARG A 264 -28.20 -25.71 -4.37
C ARG A 264 -27.62 -24.69 -5.36
N LEU A 265 -28.32 -24.51 -6.47
CA LEU A 265 -28.01 -23.50 -7.48
C LEU A 265 -28.66 -22.17 -7.11
N TYR A 266 -27.88 -21.10 -7.26
CA TYR A 266 -28.31 -19.74 -7.00
C TYR A 266 -28.01 -18.87 -8.22
N GLY A 267 -29.00 -18.16 -8.74
CA GLY A 267 -28.89 -17.31 -9.92
C GLY A 267 -29.19 -15.85 -9.62
N GLY A 268 -28.73 -14.94 -10.49
CA GLY A 268 -29.20 -13.56 -10.55
C GLY A 268 -30.49 -13.47 -11.38
N ILE A 269 -31.20 -12.34 -11.29
CA ILE A 269 -32.37 -12.07 -12.13
C ILE A 269 -31.93 -12.10 -13.60
N SER A 270 -32.51 -13.01 -14.40
CA SER A 270 -32.56 -12.85 -15.84
C SER A 270 -33.56 -11.74 -16.14
N THR A 271 -33.05 -10.54 -16.39
CA THR A 271 -33.82 -9.52 -17.12
C THR A 271 -33.84 -9.87 -18.59
#